data_AF-A0A355BE53-F1
#
_entry.id   AF-A0A355BE53-F1
#
_cell.length_a   1.000
_cell.length_b   1.000
_cell.length_c   1.000
_cell.angle_alpha   90.00
_cell.angle_beta   90.00
_cell.angle_gamma   90.00
#
_symmetry.space_group_name_H-M   'P 1'
#
loop_
_entity.id
_entity.type
_entity.pdbx_description
1 polymer ?
#
loop_
_entity_poly.entity_id
_entity_poly.type
_entity_poly.pdbx_seq_one_letter_code
_entity_poly.pdbx_strand_id
1 'polypeptide(L)'
;LFGDASFDYKNRIPNNTNIVPVFHGLNPTLSKVNNISNYSTLNTYMSDDFFGLMDADEGQMYFVSNEGIDVSTGRMVVNTNKEAEDVVNKIINYHSINSFGKWRNNYTILTDDADNPSDASLQVGLNTMIDNLNTQYPFINAKKIHTDSYIQEVSAGGSRYPKAKQDFVDAIERGSLVVNYYGHGGEFGFAQERLFEINEAKTLNNFNNLPLFITMTCDFSRFDNPYSQTGGEFTFWNPNGGAISLVTTTRLIFVPVASSMNDRFNFFLFPD
;
A
#
# COMPACT_ATOMS: atom_id res chain seq x y z
N LEU A 1 5.34 5.48 15.06
CA LEU A 1 5.26 6.95 14.87
C LEU A 1 3.80 7.36 14.76
N PHE A 2 3.43 8.54 15.26
CA PHE A 2 2.04 9.01 15.32
C PHE A 2 1.97 10.46 14.83
N GLY A 3 1.51 10.67 13.61
CA GLY A 3 1.48 11.99 12.97
C GLY A 3 1.85 11.91 11.50
N ASP A 4 1.35 12.87 10.74
CA ASP A 4 1.69 13.08 9.34
C ASP A 4 3.11 13.68 9.18
N ALA A 5 3.64 13.68 7.96
CA ALA A 5 4.94 14.20 7.60
C ALA A 5 4.86 15.14 6.39
N SER A 6 5.97 15.80 6.08
CA SER A 6 6.03 16.67 4.91
C SER A 6 7.45 16.75 4.35
N PHE A 7 7.57 17.00 3.05
CA PHE A 7 8.83 17.40 2.43
C PHE A 7 9.34 18.76 2.95
N ASP A 8 8.48 19.60 3.55
CA ASP A 8 8.83 20.95 4.00
C ASP A 8 9.10 21.05 5.51
N TYR A 9 10.33 20.70 5.87
CA TYR A 9 10.86 20.83 7.23
C TYR A 9 10.95 22.26 7.76
N LYS A 10 10.98 23.24 6.86
CA LYS A 10 11.22 24.65 7.23
C LYS A 10 9.94 25.45 7.31
N ASN A 11 8.79 24.80 7.13
CA ASN A 11 7.46 25.39 7.24
C ASN A 11 7.30 26.67 6.41
N ARG A 12 7.67 26.57 5.14
CA ARG A 12 7.66 27.62 4.11
C ARG A 12 6.40 27.60 3.26
N ILE A 13 5.68 26.48 3.24
CA ILE A 13 4.41 26.33 2.52
C ILE A 13 3.20 26.51 3.44
N PRO A 14 2.06 26.98 2.92
CA PRO A 14 0.80 26.99 3.68
C PRO A 14 0.30 25.57 3.90
N ASN A 15 -0.47 25.37 4.98
CA ASN A 15 -1.12 24.09 5.33
C ASN A 15 -0.17 22.90 5.43
N ASN A 16 1.05 23.14 5.92
CA ASN A 16 2.05 22.10 6.11
C ASN A 16 1.62 21.08 7.18
N THR A 17 1.88 19.79 6.96
CA THR A 17 1.48 18.68 7.82
C THR A 17 2.68 18.00 8.51
N ASN A 18 3.78 18.73 8.70
CA ASN A 18 5.02 18.20 9.30
C ASN A 18 4.94 17.99 10.82
N ILE A 19 4.11 17.04 11.28
CA ILE A 19 3.94 16.74 12.72
C ILE A 19 5.07 15.86 13.23
N VAL A 20 5.37 14.78 12.51
CA VAL A 20 6.48 13.86 12.83
C VAL A 20 7.38 13.71 11.60
N PRO A 21 8.67 14.11 11.69
CA PRO A 21 9.66 13.95 10.62
C PRO A 21 9.71 12.54 10.00
N VAL A 22 10.08 12.48 8.73
CA VAL A 22 10.36 11.26 7.95
C VAL A 22 11.72 11.40 7.26
N PHE A 23 12.55 10.36 7.20
CA PHE A 23 13.83 10.51 6.50
C PHE A 23 13.60 10.62 4.99
N HIS A 24 14.23 11.61 4.35
CA HIS A 24 14.23 11.78 2.89
C HIS A 24 15.57 11.37 2.29
N GLY A 25 15.57 10.24 1.59
CA GLY A 25 16.70 9.77 0.80
C GLY A 25 16.78 10.52 -0.53
N LEU A 26 17.87 11.29 -0.71
CA LEU A 26 18.20 11.94 -1.98
C LEU A 26 19.00 10.99 -2.86
N ASN A 27 19.12 11.29 -4.16
CA ASN A 27 19.95 10.49 -5.05
C ASN A 27 21.43 10.58 -4.57
N PRO A 28 22.03 9.45 -4.13
CA PRO A 28 23.34 9.48 -3.48
C PRO A 28 24.49 9.70 -4.47
N THR A 29 24.24 9.49 -5.76
CA THR A 29 25.26 9.57 -6.82
C THR A 29 25.39 10.97 -7.43
N LEU A 30 24.55 11.92 -7.02
CA LEU A 30 24.45 13.24 -7.62
C LEU A 30 24.57 14.38 -6.59
N SER A 31 24.75 15.60 -7.09
CA SER A 31 24.92 16.79 -6.23
C SER A 31 23.72 16.99 -5.29
N LYS A 32 23.98 17.34 -4.02
CA LYS A 32 22.93 17.74 -3.06
C LYS A 32 22.32 19.11 -3.40
N VAL A 33 23.05 19.96 -4.13
CA VAL A 33 22.66 21.35 -4.43
C VAL A 33 22.37 21.50 -5.92
N ASN A 34 21.31 22.23 -6.26
CA ASN A 34 20.89 22.55 -7.64
C ASN A 34 20.71 21.32 -8.54
N ASN A 35 20.12 20.25 -7.99
CA ASN A 35 19.97 18.98 -8.69
C ASN A 35 18.51 18.59 -8.80
N ILE A 36 17.98 18.61 -10.03
CA ILE A 36 16.59 18.26 -10.33
C ILE A 36 16.27 16.79 -10.06
N SER A 37 17.27 15.90 -10.05
CA SER A 37 17.05 14.47 -9.76
C SER A 37 16.63 14.22 -8.31
N ASN A 38 16.87 15.16 -7.40
CA ASN A 38 16.40 15.11 -6.01
C ASN A 38 14.88 15.34 -5.87
N TYR A 39 14.16 15.56 -6.98
CA TYR A 39 12.70 15.59 -7.05
C TYR A 39 12.13 14.36 -7.78
N SER A 40 12.97 13.40 -8.16
CA SER A 40 12.55 12.20 -8.87
C SER A 40 11.80 11.26 -7.94
N THR A 41 10.56 10.91 -8.28
CA THR A 41 9.77 9.90 -7.55
C THR A 41 10.30 8.48 -7.72
N LEU A 42 11.30 8.26 -8.58
CA LEU A 42 11.95 6.97 -8.80
C LEU A 42 13.28 6.84 -8.05
N ASN A 43 14.07 7.91 -8.04
CA ASN A 43 15.45 7.89 -7.50
C ASN A 43 15.56 8.47 -6.09
N THR A 44 14.46 8.98 -5.54
CA THR A 44 14.39 9.47 -4.15
C THR A 44 13.33 8.68 -3.42
N TYR A 45 13.41 8.70 -2.09
CA TYR A 45 12.43 8.05 -1.24
C TYR A 45 12.23 8.81 0.07
N MET A 46 11.16 8.46 0.75
CA MET A 46 10.92 8.79 2.13
C MET A 46 10.78 7.48 2.90
N SER A 47 11.39 7.39 4.08
CA SER A 47 11.29 6.19 4.91
C SER A 47 11.40 6.54 6.39
N ASP A 48 10.65 5.81 7.20
CA ASP A 48 10.82 5.82 8.66
C ASP A 48 11.85 4.78 9.13
N ASP A 49 12.29 3.87 8.26
CA ASP A 49 13.25 2.80 8.58
C ASP A 49 14.56 3.37 9.11
N PHE A 50 14.96 4.55 8.62
CA PHE A 50 16.12 5.30 9.12
C PHE A 50 16.14 5.42 10.65
N PHE A 51 14.97 5.56 11.28
CA PHE A 51 14.88 5.71 12.74
C PHE A 51 14.96 4.39 13.50
N GLY A 52 14.91 3.25 12.81
CA GLY A 52 15.03 1.90 13.37
C GLY A 52 16.34 1.21 13.06
N LEU A 53 17.25 1.85 12.31
CA LEU A 53 18.62 1.41 12.05
C LEU A 53 19.52 1.83 13.22
N MET A 54 20.09 0.87 13.95
CA MET A 54 20.77 1.12 15.22
C MET A 54 22.26 0.76 15.19
N ASP A 55 22.72 0.05 14.17
CA ASP A 55 24.12 -0.32 14.01
C ASP A 55 24.99 0.87 13.57
N ALA A 56 26.27 0.84 13.95
CA ALA A 56 27.20 1.96 13.75
C ALA A 56 27.48 2.29 12.26
N ASP A 57 27.29 1.32 11.37
CA ASP A 57 27.59 1.41 9.94
C ASP A 57 26.31 1.51 9.06
N GLU A 58 25.14 1.76 9.67
CA GLU A 58 23.85 1.89 8.99
C GLU A 58 23.39 3.35 8.78
N GLY A 59 22.23 3.52 8.14
CA GLY A 59 21.55 4.81 7.96
C GLY A 59 21.98 5.56 6.71
N GLN A 60 22.83 4.96 5.86
CA GLN A 60 23.11 5.50 4.54
C GLN A 60 22.00 5.14 3.55
N MET A 61 21.35 3.98 3.73
CA MET A 61 20.18 3.54 2.96
C MET A 61 20.40 3.64 1.44
N TYR A 62 21.56 3.18 0.97
CA TYR A 62 21.87 3.13 -0.46
C TYR A 62 21.14 1.96 -1.12
N PHE A 63 20.87 2.06 -2.42
CA PHE A 63 20.18 1.00 -3.17
C PHE A 63 20.87 -0.38 -3.08
N VAL A 64 22.18 -0.39 -2.87
CA VAL A 64 22.99 -1.62 -2.78
C VAL A 64 23.30 -2.06 -1.35
N SER A 65 22.89 -1.29 -0.34
CA SER A 65 23.11 -1.66 1.06
C SER A 65 21.97 -2.56 1.55
N ASN A 66 22.32 -3.74 2.06
CA ASN A 66 21.39 -4.56 2.83
C ASN A 66 21.50 -4.17 4.30
N GLU A 67 20.88 -3.05 4.65
CA GLU A 67 20.72 -2.62 6.05
C GLU A 67 19.46 -3.30 6.60
N GLY A 68 19.58 -3.93 7.78
CA GLY A 68 18.50 -4.71 8.38
C GLY A 68 17.91 -3.94 9.52
N ILE A 69 16.63 -3.56 9.45
CA ILE A 69 16.04 -2.74 10.52
C ILE A 69 16.01 -3.48 11.87
N ASP A 70 16.63 -2.89 12.89
CA ASP A 70 16.71 -3.47 14.24
C ASP A 70 15.40 -3.29 15.03
N VAL A 71 14.71 -2.18 14.77
CA VAL A 71 13.47 -1.82 15.44
C VAL A 71 12.37 -1.66 14.41
N SER A 72 11.33 -2.50 14.47
CA SER A 72 10.20 -2.39 13.56
C SER A 72 9.54 -1.01 13.64
N THR A 73 9.51 -0.30 12.53
CA THR A 73 8.92 1.03 12.39
C THR A 73 7.57 0.95 11.68
N GLY A 74 6.68 1.87 12.03
CA GLY A 74 5.39 2.04 11.38
C GLY A 74 4.80 3.38 11.79
N ARG A 75 3.91 3.93 10.95
CA ARG A 75 3.34 5.26 11.13
C ARG A 75 1.83 5.24 11.06
N MET A 76 1.19 5.84 12.06
CA MET A 76 -0.18 6.33 11.92
C MET A 76 -0.13 7.72 11.29
N VAL A 77 -0.38 7.78 9.99
CA VAL A 77 -0.42 9.04 9.22
C VAL A 77 -1.70 9.75 9.63
N VAL A 78 -1.64 10.77 10.48
CA VAL A 78 -2.82 11.52 10.95
C VAL A 78 -2.42 12.97 11.18
N ASN A 79 -3.28 13.92 10.78
CA ASN A 79 -2.96 15.34 10.86
C ASN A 79 -3.90 16.10 11.82
N THR A 80 -5.01 15.49 12.24
CA THR A 80 -5.97 16.09 13.18
C THR A 80 -6.32 15.16 14.34
N ASN A 81 -6.80 15.73 15.44
CA ASN A 81 -7.30 14.94 16.58
C ASN A 81 -8.44 14.00 16.19
N LYS A 82 -9.28 14.39 15.21
CA LYS A 82 -10.40 13.56 14.75
C LYS A 82 -9.90 12.34 13.97
N GLU A 83 -8.96 12.53 13.05
CA GLU A 83 -8.34 11.41 12.31
C GLU A 83 -7.60 10.46 13.27
N ALA A 84 -6.87 11.02 14.23
CA ALA A 84 -6.22 10.28 15.30
C ALA A 84 -7.22 9.42 16.10
N GLU A 85 -8.32 10.01 16.54
CA GLU A 85 -9.39 9.30 17.25
C GLU A 85 -10.01 8.20 16.39
N ASP A 86 -10.30 8.47 15.11
CA ASP A 86 -10.91 7.51 14.20
C ASP A 86 -10.02 6.29 13.93
N VAL A 87 -8.74 6.52 13.66
CA VAL A 87 -7.75 5.44 13.45
C VAL A 87 -7.58 4.61 14.72
N VAL A 88 -7.47 5.24 15.89
CA VAL A 88 -7.35 4.53 17.17
C VAL A 88 -8.61 3.71 17.47
N ASN A 89 -9.79 4.27 17.22
CA ASN A 89 -11.06 3.55 17.41
C ASN A 89 -11.16 2.30 16.53
N LYS A 90 -10.69 2.37 15.28
CA LYS A 90 -10.59 1.19 14.41
C LYS A 90 -9.69 0.11 14.99
N ILE A 91 -8.51 0.49 15.50
CA ILE A 91 -7.56 -0.45 16.11
C ILE A 91 -8.17 -1.11 17.33
N ILE A 92 -8.82 -0.35 18.21
CA ILE A 92 -9.52 -0.90 19.38
C ILE A 92 -10.63 -1.86 18.93
N ASN A 93 -11.44 -1.48 17.94
CA ASN A 93 -12.50 -2.34 17.42
C ASN A 93 -11.98 -3.65 16.82
N TYR A 94 -10.82 -3.61 16.15
CA TYR A 94 -10.19 -4.78 15.52
C TYR A 94 -9.92 -5.94 16.50
N HIS A 95 -9.69 -5.60 17.77
CA HIS A 95 -9.47 -6.56 18.85
C HIS A 95 -10.77 -6.94 19.60
N SER A 96 -11.90 -6.33 19.26
CA SER A 96 -13.19 -6.62 19.87
C SER A 96 -13.78 -7.94 19.36
N ILE A 97 -14.72 -8.51 20.13
CA ILE A 97 -15.45 -9.74 19.75
C ILE A 97 -16.17 -9.62 18.39
N ASN A 98 -16.59 -8.41 18.02
CA ASN A 98 -17.30 -8.15 16.76
C ASN A 98 -16.40 -8.32 15.53
N SER A 99 -15.08 -8.21 15.70
CA SER A 99 -14.09 -8.38 14.64
C SER A 99 -13.58 -9.81 14.50
N PHE A 100 -14.09 -10.75 15.28
CA PHE A 100 -13.80 -12.17 15.09
C PHE A 100 -14.78 -12.77 14.08
N GLY A 101 -14.25 -13.55 13.13
CA GLY A 101 -15.10 -14.22 12.15
C GLY A 101 -14.31 -14.93 11.08
N LYS A 102 -15.05 -15.61 10.20
CA LYS A 102 -14.51 -16.40 9.08
C LYS A 102 -13.70 -15.56 8.09
N TRP A 103 -13.94 -14.25 8.04
CA TRP A 103 -13.23 -13.32 7.17
C TRP A 103 -11.71 -13.34 7.38
N ARG A 104 -11.26 -13.71 8.59
CA ARG A 104 -9.84 -13.86 8.92
C ARG A 104 -9.14 -15.01 8.19
N ASN A 105 -9.89 -15.89 7.52
CA ASN A 105 -9.31 -16.93 6.66
C ASN A 105 -9.33 -16.54 5.18
N ASN A 106 -9.89 -15.38 4.81
CA ASN A 106 -9.99 -14.97 3.42
C ASN A 106 -8.74 -14.20 2.99
N TYR A 107 -8.21 -14.52 1.82
CA TYR A 107 -7.12 -13.78 1.17
C TYR A 107 -7.61 -13.34 -0.20
N THR A 108 -7.70 -12.04 -0.47
CA THR A 108 -8.11 -11.53 -1.78
C THR A 108 -6.90 -10.98 -2.52
N ILE A 109 -6.71 -11.42 -3.77
CA ILE A 109 -5.74 -10.80 -4.68
C ILE A 109 -6.46 -10.05 -5.80
N LEU A 110 -5.86 -8.94 -6.22
CA LEU A 110 -6.21 -8.20 -7.43
C LEU A 110 -4.95 -7.98 -8.26
N THR A 111 -5.00 -8.26 -9.55
CA THR A 111 -3.89 -7.97 -10.47
C THR A 111 -4.34 -7.09 -11.60
N ASP A 112 -3.43 -6.22 -12.05
CA ASP A 112 -3.61 -5.39 -13.23
C ASP A 112 -3.60 -6.22 -14.53
N ASP A 113 -4.13 -5.65 -15.62
CA ASP A 113 -4.20 -6.32 -16.92
C ASP A 113 -2.82 -6.44 -17.59
N ALA A 114 -2.70 -7.43 -18.48
CA ALA A 114 -1.47 -7.69 -19.22
C ALA A 114 -1.39 -6.82 -20.49
N ASP A 115 -1.37 -5.49 -20.32
CA ASP A 115 -1.30 -4.50 -21.41
C ASP A 115 -0.10 -4.72 -22.35
N ASN A 116 1.01 -5.17 -21.77
CA ASN A 116 2.22 -5.51 -22.51
C ASN A 116 2.85 -6.84 -22.00
N PRO A 117 3.81 -7.43 -22.74
CA PRO A 117 4.37 -8.74 -22.37
C PRO A 117 5.00 -8.82 -20.98
N SER A 118 5.56 -7.73 -20.42
CA SER A 118 6.09 -7.78 -19.05
C SER A 118 4.99 -7.76 -18.00
N ASP A 119 3.82 -7.22 -18.30
CA ASP A 119 2.69 -7.10 -17.36
C ASP A 119 2.02 -8.47 -17.14
N ALA A 120 2.15 -9.40 -18.08
CA ALA A 120 1.71 -10.78 -17.88
C ALA A 120 2.33 -11.43 -16.63
N SER A 121 3.54 -11.00 -16.25
CA SER A 121 4.21 -11.49 -15.03
C SER A 121 3.50 -11.07 -13.74
N LEU A 122 2.71 -10.00 -13.75
CA LEU A 122 1.94 -9.53 -12.59
C LEU A 122 0.91 -10.58 -12.16
N GLN A 123 0.12 -11.05 -13.12
CA GLN A 123 -0.94 -12.04 -12.88
C GLN A 123 -0.36 -13.42 -12.59
N VAL A 124 0.63 -13.85 -13.37
CA VAL A 124 1.30 -15.14 -13.18
C VAL A 124 1.94 -15.20 -11.80
N GLY A 125 2.67 -14.14 -11.39
CA GLY A 125 3.35 -14.08 -10.10
C GLY A 125 2.39 -14.27 -8.93
N LEU A 126 1.34 -13.43 -8.82
CA LEU A 126 0.37 -13.58 -7.73
C LEU A 126 -0.47 -14.85 -7.84
N ASN A 127 -0.78 -15.35 -9.04
CA ASN A 127 -1.49 -16.61 -9.18
C ASN A 127 -0.68 -17.77 -8.57
N THR A 128 0.61 -17.87 -8.94
CA THR A 128 1.53 -18.90 -8.44
C THR A 128 1.76 -18.77 -6.93
N MET A 129 1.98 -17.55 -6.43
CA MET A 129 2.14 -17.29 -4.99
C MET A 129 0.94 -17.83 -4.19
N ILE A 130 -0.28 -17.54 -4.65
CA ILE A 130 -1.50 -18.00 -3.99
C ILE A 130 -1.73 -19.51 -4.17
N ASP A 131 -1.40 -20.11 -5.31
CA ASP A 131 -1.49 -21.57 -5.48
C ASP A 131 -0.58 -22.32 -4.49
N ASN A 132 0.63 -21.80 -4.28
CA ASN A 132 1.56 -22.34 -3.30
C ASN A 132 1.03 -22.15 -1.87
N LEU A 133 0.55 -20.93 -1.54
CA LEU A 133 -0.06 -20.62 -0.25
C LEU A 133 -1.23 -21.58 0.06
N ASN A 134 -2.15 -21.78 -0.87
CA ASN A 134 -3.30 -22.66 -0.68
C ASN A 134 -2.92 -24.14 -0.59
N THR A 135 -1.82 -24.55 -1.22
CA THR A 135 -1.27 -25.91 -1.09
C THR A 135 -0.72 -26.15 0.31
N GLN A 136 -0.01 -25.19 0.88
CA GLN A 136 0.57 -25.26 2.23
C GLN A 136 -0.47 -25.03 3.34
N TYR A 137 -1.41 -24.11 3.10
CA TYR A 137 -2.44 -23.68 4.04
C TYR A 137 -3.85 -23.81 3.44
N PRO A 138 -4.39 -25.04 3.29
CA PRO A 138 -5.70 -25.27 2.66
C PRO A 138 -6.90 -24.63 3.37
N PHE A 139 -6.73 -24.13 4.60
CA PHE A 139 -7.78 -23.40 5.31
C PHE A 139 -7.95 -21.94 4.84
N ILE A 140 -7.03 -21.42 4.02
CA ILE A 140 -7.10 -20.09 3.43
C ILE A 140 -8.07 -20.09 2.25
N ASN A 141 -9.10 -19.25 2.33
CA ASN A 141 -10.05 -19.02 1.27
C ASN A 141 -9.53 -17.91 0.34
N ALA A 142 -8.76 -18.32 -0.66
CA ALA A 142 -8.24 -17.38 -1.64
C ALA A 142 -9.30 -16.97 -2.67
N LYS A 143 -9.48 -15.66 -2.87
CA LYS A 143 -10.25 -15.07 -3.98
C LYS A 143 -9.27 -14.41 -4.96
N LYS A 144 -9.15 -14.99 -6.16
CA LYS A 144 -8.29 -14.46 -7.22
C LYS A 144 -9.09 -13.58 -8.18
N ILE A 145 -8.72 -12.31 -8.27
CA ILE A 145 -9.33 -11.34 -9.19
C ILE A 145 -8.23 -10.90 -10.17
N HIS A 146 -8.10 -11.65 -11.25
CA HIS A 146 -7.22 -11.29 -12.36
C HIS A 146 -8.05 -10.52 -13.38
N THR A 147 -7.72 -9.27 -13.69
CA THR A 147 -8.49 -8.41 -14.61
C THR A 147 -8.74 -9.06 -15.96
N ASP A 148 -7.77 -9.78 -16.52
CA ASP A 148 -7.92 -10.49 -17.80
C ASP A 148 -8.86 -11.71 -17.74
N SER A 149 -9.36 -12.08 -16.55
CA SER A 149 -10.47 -13.03 -16.40
C SER A 149 -11.85 -12.36 -16.46
N TYR A 150 -11.90 -11.04 -16.63
CA TYR A 150 -13.12 -10.23 -16.72
C TYR A 150 -13.25 -9.57 -18.09
N ILE A 151 -14.47 -9.15 -18.43
CA ILE A 151 -14.74 -8.43 -19.67
C ILE A 151 -14.28 -6.98 -19.50
N GLN A 152 -13.38 -6.53 -20.38
CA GLN A 152 -13.01 -5.12 -20.50
C GLN A 152 -14.11 -4.37 -21.25
N GLU A 153 -14.57 -3.26 -20.67
CA GLU A 153 -15.54 -2.34 -21.27
C GLU A 153 -14.81 -1.06 -21.70
N VAL A 154 -14.90 -0.73 -22.98
CA VAL A 154 -14.22 0.44 -23.57
C VAL A 154 -15.22 1.55 -23.83
N SER A 155 -14.91 2.75 -23.35
CA SER A 155 -15.72 3.96 -23.57
C SER A 155 -14.83 5.16 -23.91
N ALA A 156 -15.44 6.31 -24.23
CA ALA A 156 -14.70 7.56 -24.42
C ALA A 156 -13.89 7.98 -23.16
N GLY A 157 -14.26 7.47 -21.98
CA GLY A 157 -13.55 7.71 -20.72
C GLY A 157 -12.45 6.70 -20.40
N GLY A 158 -12.05 5.84 -21.35
CA GLY A 158 -11.03 4.79 -21.18
C GLY A 158 -11.61 3.39 -20.92
N SER A 159 -10.72 2.40 -20.89
CA SER A 159 -11.00 0.98 -20.62
C SER A 159 -11.30 0.74 -19.14
N ARG A 160 -12.27 -0.11 -18.82
CA ARG A 160 -12.67 -0.44 -17.45
C ARG A 160 -12.93 -1.93 -17.30
N TYR A 161 -12.81 -2.42 -16.07
CA TYR A 161 -13.30 -3.74 -15.67
C TYR A 161 -14.35 -3.60 -14.55
N PRO A 162 -15.60 -3.17 -14.84
CA PRO A 162 -16.58 -2.87 -13.80
C PRO A 162 -16.87 -4.06 -12.90
N LYS A 163 -16.88 -5.28 -13.46
CA LYS A 163 -17.12 -6.50 -12.70
C LYS A 163 -15.94 -6.89 -11.80
N ALA A 164 -14.69 -6.70 -12.25
CA ALA A 164 -13.51 -6.91 -11.42
C ALA A 164 -13.46 -5.92 -10.25
N LYS A 165 -13.71 -4.63 -10.54
CA LYS A 165 -13.86 -3.56 -9.54
C LYS A 165 -14.90 -3.92 -8.48
N GLN A 166 -16.12 -4.29 -8.92
CA GLN A 166 -17.19 -4.66 -7.99
C GLN A 166 -16.80 -5.87 -7.15
N ASP A 167 -16.26 -6.92 -7.76
CA ASP A 167 -15.87 -8.13 -7.03
C ASP A 167 -14.75 -7.87 -6.01
N PHE A 168 -13.86 -6.92 -6.29
CA PHE A 168 -12.80 -6.51 -5.39
C PHE A 168 -13.34 -5.71 -4.20
N VAL A 169 -14.14 -4.67 -4.44
CA VAL A 169 -14.79 -3.89 -3.38
C VAL A 169 -15.66 -4.78 -2.50
N ASP A 170 -16.48 -5.64 -3.11
CA ASP A 170 -17.31 -6.62 -2.41
C ASP A 170 -16.49 -7.55 -1.50
N ALA A 171 -15.29 -7.96 -1.95
CA ALA A 171 -14.43 -8.83 -1.16
C ALA A 171 -13.89 -8.13 0.09
N ILE A 172 -13.52 -6.85 -0.05
CA ILE A 172 -13.10 -6.02 1.09
C ILE A 172 -14.27 -5.83 2.05
N GLU A 173 -15.47 -5.49 1.55
CA GLU A 173 -16.64 -5.23 2.39
C GLU A 173 -17.14 -6.47 3.14
N ARG A 174 -17.14 -7.63 2.49
CA ARG A 174 -17.48 -8.91 3.13
C ARG A 174 -16.39 -9.40 4.10
N GLY A 175 -15.17 -8.88 3.95
CA GLY A 175 -14.03 -9.11 4.82
C GLY A 175 -13.00 -10.09 4.24
N SER A 176 -11.76 -9.62 4.23
CA SER A 176 -10.55 -10.39 3.96
C SER A 176 -9.49 -10.09 5.01
N LEU A 177 -8.71 -11.09 5.43
CA LEU A 177 -7.56 -10.85 6.31
C LEU A 177 -6.50 -10.05 5.58
N VAL A 178 -6.21 -10.48 4.35
CA VAL A 178 -5.21 -9.88 3.47
C VAL A 178 -5.88 -9.50 2.16
N VAL A 179 -5.59 -8.27 1.72
CA VAL A 179 -5.91 -7.76 0.38
C VAL A 179 -4.58 -7.44 -0.27
N ASN A 180 -4.23 -8.15 -1.35
CA ASN A 180 -2.98 -7.95 -2.06
C ASN A 180 -3.24 -7.46 -3.48
N TYR A 181 -2.76 -6.27 -3.81
CA TYR A 181 -2.80 -5.70 -5.15
C TYR A 181 -1.40 -5.70 -5.77
N TYR A 182 -1.30 -6.14 -7.02
CA TYR A 182 -0.06 -6.05 -7.81
C TYR A 182 -0.32 -5.50 -9.21
N GLY A 183 0.30 -4.36 -9.51
CA GLY A 183 0.29 -3.75 -10.83
C GLY A 183 0.43 -2.22 -10.81
N HIS A 184 0.00 -1.55 -11.87
CA HIS A 184 0.17 -0.12 -12.00
C HIS A 184 -0.72 0.68 -11.05
N GLY A 185 -0.38 1.94 -10.83
CA GLY A 185 -1.17 2.78 -9.96
C GLY A 185 -0.49 4.10 -9.70
N GLY A 186 -1.05 4.83 -8.76
CA GLY A 186 -0.43 6.02 -8.23
C GLY A 186 -1.11 6.52 -6.98
N GLU A 187 -0.80 7.76 -6.61
CA GLU A 187 -1.38 8.49 -5.47
C GLU A 187 -2.91 8.39 -5.36
N PHE A 188 -3.66 8.18 -6.45
CA PHE A 188 -5.14 8.22 -6.42
C PHE A 188 -5.85 6.86 -6.56
N GLY A 189 -5.12 5.77 -6.84
CA GLY A 189 -5.78 4.48 -7.05
C GLY A 189 -4.95 3.42 -7.77
N PHE A 190 -5.62 2.30 -8.04
CA PHE A 190 -5.09 1.11 -8.70
C PHE A 190 -5.49 1.05 -10.17
N ALA A 191 -4.51 0.73 -11.02
CA ALA A 191 -4.61 0.60 -12.47
C ALA A 191 -5.09 1.86 -13.21
N GLN A 192 -4.86 1.94 -14.52
CA GLN A 192 -5.45 3.00 -15.35
C GLN A 192 -6.97 2.83 -15.48
N GLU A 193 -7.43 1.59 -15.27
CA GLU A 193 -8.77 1.03 -15.38
C GLU A 193 -9.67 1.42 -14.20
N ARG A 194 -9.09 2.08 -13.19
CA ARG A 194 -9.77 2.60 -11.98
C ARG A 194 -10.40 1.48 -11.14
N LEU A 195 -9.61 0.44 -10.86
CA LEU A 195 -10.08 -0.74 -10.12
C LEU A 195 -10.39 -0.43 -8.65
N PHE A 196 -9.71 0.55 -8.08
CA PHE A 196 -9.95 1.07 -6.73
C PHE A 196 -9.41 2.50 -6.64
N GLU A 197 -10.27 3.47 -6.34
CA GLU A 197 -9.91 4.88 -6.22
C GLU A 197 -10.26 5.44 -4.83
N ILE A 198 -9.89 6.70 -4.58
CA ILE A 198 -10.24 7.43 -3.35
C ILE A 198 -11.73 7.34 -3.01
N ASN A 199 -12.61 7.35 -4.02
CA ASN A 199 -14.05 7.24 -3.78
C ASN A 199 -14.39 5.91 -3.11
N GLU A 200 -13.92 4.79 -3.64
CA GLU A 200 -14.14 3.48 -3.02
C GLU A 200 -13.52 3.43 -1.62
N ALA A 201 -12.28 3.92 -1.46
CA ALA A 201 -11.61 3.97 -0.16
C ALA A 201 -12.44 4.69 0.92
N LYS A 202 -13.10 5.79 0.57
CA LYS A 202 -13.96 6.58 1.47
C LYS A 202 -15.31 5.93 1.77
N THR A 203 -15.84 5.12 0.85
CA THR A 203 -17.18 4.54 0.98
C THR A 203 -17.19 3.12 1.53
N LEU A 204 -16.03 2.45 1.61
CA LEU A 204 -15.91 1.13 2.24
C LEU A 204 -16.56 1.11 3.62
N ASN A 205 -17.38 0.09 3.89
CA ASN A 205 -18.11 -0.04 5.15
C ASN A 205 -17.83 -1.37 5.86
N ASN A 206 -16.55 -1.66 6.10
CA ASN A 206 -16.05 -2.91 6.69
C ASN A 206 -15.43 -2.72 8.08
N PHE A 207 -15.98 -1.84 8.92
CA PHE A 207 -15.43 -1.50 10.25
C PHE A 207 -15.03 -2.71 11.12
N ASN A 208 -15.79 -3.81 11.03
CA ASN A 208 -15.51 -5.03 11.80
C ASN A 208 -14.52 -5.99 11.12
N ASN A 209 -14.23 -5.81 9.83
CA ASN A 209 -13.46 -6.75 9.01
C ASN A 209 -12.34 -6.01 8.25
N LEU A 210 -11.46 -5.34 8.97
CA LEU A 210 -10.43 -4.47 8.40
C LEU A 210 -9.22 -5.30 7.88
N PRO A 211 -8.96 -5.39 6.57
CA PRO A 211 -7.81 -6.13 6.03
C PRO A 211 -6.48 -5.43 6.30
N LEU A 212 -5.42 -6.22 6.31
CA LEU A 212 -4.08 -5.78 5.91
C LEU A 212 -4.09 -5.59 4.38
N PHE A 213 -3.79 -4.38 3.92
CA PHE A 213 -3.51 -4.14 2.50
C PHE A 213 -2.02 -4.31 2.22
N ILE A 214 -1.71 -5.10 1.20
CA ILE A 214 -0.38 -5.21 0.59
C ILE A 214 -0.54 -4.66 -0.82
N THR A 215 0.14 -3.57 -1.14
CA THR A 215 -0.01 -2.94 -2.46
C THR A 215 1.36 -2.81 -3.10
N MET A 216 1.62 -3.66 -4.08
CA MET A 216 2.79 -3.60 -4.95
C MET A 216 2.46 -2.74 -6.16
N THR A 217 2.45 -1.44 -5.94
CA THR A 217 2.11 -0.43 -6.95
C THR A 217 2.91 0.84 -6.71
N CYS A 218 2.81 1.84 -7.59
CA CYS A 218 3.51 3.11 -7.45
C CYS A 218 2.78 4.05 -6.46
N ASP A 219 3.56 4.70 -5.59
CA ASP A 219 3.24 5.86 -4.73
C ASP A 219 1.82 5.97 -4.11
N PHE A 220 1.19 4.85 -3.81
CA PHE A 220 -0.20 4.81 -3.31
C PHE A 220 -0.38 5.48 -1.94
N SER A 221 0.69 5.62 -1.15
CA SER A 221 0.68 6.33 0.13
C SER A 221 1.83 7.32 0.25
N ARG A 222 1.93 8.23 -0.71
CA ARG A 222 2.89 9.36 -0.70
C ARG A 222 2.55 10.45 0.32
N PHE A 223 2.61 10.11 1.61
CA PHE A 223 2.14 10.96 2.70
C PHE A 223 3.02 12.19 3.00
N ASP A 224 4.21 12.35 2.39
CA ASP A 224 5.03 13.55 2.60
C ASP A 224 4.61 14.77 1.77
N ASN A 225 3.52 14.67 0.99
CA ASN A 225 3.04 15.77 0.16
C ASN A 225 1.77 16.41 0.75
N PRO A 226 1.87 17.50 1.53
CA PRO A 226 0.70 18.14 2.15
C PRO A 226 -0.30 18.75 1.14
N TYR A 227 0.04 18.78 -0.15
CA TYR A 227 -0.87 19.26 -1.19
C TYR A 227 -1.71 18.15 -1.83
N SER A 228 -1.43 16.87 -1.56
CA SER A 228 -2.08 15.73 -2.21
C SER A 228 -2.31 14.62 -1.20
N GLN A 229 -3.58 14.38 -0.87
CA GLN A 229 -3.97 13.26 -0.03
C GLN A 229 -4.24 12.04 -0.93
N THR A 230 -3.65 10.92 -0.56
CA THR A 230 -3.56 9.72 -1.39
C THR A 230 -4.65 8.69 -1.12
N GLY A 231 -4.82 7.74 -2.05
CA GLY A 231 -5.71 6.60 -1.91
C GLY A 231 -5.36 5.73 -0.71
N GLY A 232 -4.07 5.54 -0.43
CA GLY A 232 -3.58 4.82 0.75
C GLY A 232 -3.99 5.52 2.04
N GLU A 233 -3.82 6.84 2.11
CA GLU A 233 -4.26 7.65 3.24
C GLU A 233 -5.77 7.59 3.45
N PHE A 234 -6.59 7.78 2.41
CA PHE A 234 -8.04 7.67 2.56
C PHE A 234 -8.51 6.26 2.92
N THR A 235 -7.80 5.22 2.46
CA THR A 235 -8.04 3.83 2.86
C THR A 235 -7.73 3.63 4.35
N PHE A 236 -6.68 4.28 4.85
CA PHE A 236 -6.30 4.24 6.26
C PHE A 236 -7.18 5.14 7.15
N TRP A 237 -7.68 6.25 6.64
CA TRP A 237 -8.45 7.23 7.42
C TRP A 237 -9.95 6.95 7.49
N ASN A 238 -10.49 6.10 6.62
CA ASN A 238 -11.93 5.84 6.61
C ASN A 238 -12.41 5.36 8.00
N PRO A 239 -13.31 6.09 8.68
CA PRO A 239 -13.75 5.76 10.03
C PRO A 239 -14.75 4.58 10.07
N ASN A 240 -15.38 4.26 8.95
CA ASN A 240 -16.40 3.20 8.84
C ASN A 240 -15.84 1.91 8.20
N GLY A 241 -14.57 1.89 7.83
CA GLY A 241 -13.99 0.79 7.07
C GLY A 241 -12.55 1.05 6.63
N GLY A 242 -12.22 0.59 5.43
CA GLY A 242 -10.88 0.71 4.86
C GLY A 242 -9.96 -0.39 5.35
N ALA A 243 -8.75 -0.04 5.76
CA ALA A 243 -7.71 -0.97 6.22
C ALA A 243 -7.46 -0.87 7.73
N ILE A 244 -6.91 -1.94 8.32
CA ILE A 244 -6.28 -1.89 9.64
C ILE A 244 -4.82 -1.43 9.52
N SER A 245 -4.15 -1.82 8.43
CA SER A 245 -2.77 -1.49 8.13
C SER A 245 -2.53 -1.57 6.62
N LEU A 246 -1.55 -0.81 6.14
CA LEU A 246 -1.08 -0.86 4.76
C LEU A 246 0.42 -1.13 4.75
N VAL A 247 0.83 -2.10 3.93
CA VAL A 247 2.19 -2.29 3.45
C VAL A 247 2.17 -1.83 1.99
N THR A 248 2.68 -0.63 1.76
CA THR A 248 2.47 0.12 0.52
C THR A 248 3.68 0.98 0.19
N THR A 249 3.66 1.61 -0.97
CA THR A 249 4.78 2.38 -1.49
C THR A 249 4.56 3.87 -1.27
N THR A 250 5.65 4.57 -0.94
CA THR A 250 5.68 6.03 -0.83
C THR A 250 6.15 6.71 -2.11
N ARG A 251 6.62 5.93 -3.10
CA ARG A 251 7.29 6.34 -4.34
C ARG A 251 7.10 5.29 -5.43
N LEU A 252 7.66 5.51 -6.62
CA LEU A 252 7.63 4.54 -7.70
C LEU A 252 8.44 3.28 -7.32
N ILE A 253 8.01 2.12 -7.82
CA ILE A 253 8.64 0.84 -7.56
C ILE A 253 8.88 0.09 -8.88
N PHE A 254 9.99 -0.65 -8.96
CA PHE A 254 10.26 -1.52 -10.10
C PHE A 254 9.57 -2.88 -9.94
N VAL A 255 9.05 -3.42 -11.06
CA VAL A 255 8.37 -4.73 -11.10
C VAL A 255 9.16 -5.87 -10.42
N PRO A 256 10.49 -6.05 -10.65
CA PRO A 256 11.24 -7.11 -9.97
C PRO A 256 11.31 -6.94 -8.45
N VAL A 257 11.36 -5.70 -7.95
CA VAL A 257 11.38 -5.40 -6.52
C VAL A 257 10.01 -5.71 -5.93
N ALA A 258 8.94 -5.23 -6.56
CA ALA A 258 7.56 -5.50 -6.18
C ALA A 258 7.25 -7.01 -6.13
N SER A 259 7.68 -7.77 -7.13
CA SER A 259 7.55 -9.24 -7.14
C SER A 259 8.24 -9.89 -5.94
N SER A 260 9.52 -9.56 -5.72
CA SER A 260 10.32 -10.09 -4.61
C SER A 260 9.73 -9.75 -3.24
N MET A 261 9.21 -8.53 -3.09
CA MET A 261 8.54 -8.10 -1.86
C MET A 261 7.24 -8.86 -1.62
N ASN A 262 6.44 -9.09 -2.66
CA ASN A 262 5.21 -9.89 -2.53
C ASN A 262 5.49 -11.29 -1.99
N ASP A 263 6.47 -11.99 -2.56
CA ASP A 263 6.86 -13.32 -2.11
C ASP A 263 7.36 -13.30 -0.65
N ARG A 264 8.19 -12.32 -0.29
CA ARG A 264 8.71 -12.15 1.08
C ARG A 264 7.61 -11.86 2.09
N PHE A 265 6.70 -10.93 1.80
CA PHE A 265 5.60 -10.62 2.71
C PHE A 265 4.69 -11.83 2.91
N ASN A 266 4.38 -12.55 1.83
CA ASN A 266 3.58 -13.78 1.94
C ASN A 266 4.28 -14.84 2.81
N PHE A 267 5.59 -15.06 2.61
CA PHE A 267 6.38 -15.96 3.44
C PHE A 267 6.36 -15.59 4.92
N PHE A 268 6.51 -14.30 5.27
CA PHE A 268 6.49 -13.91 6.69
C PHE A 268 5.08 -13.91 7.32
N LEU A 269 4.03 -13.73 6.53
CA LEU A 269 2.65 -13.85 7.00
C LEU A 269 2.26 -15.32 7.23
N PHE A 270 2.80 -16.23 6.42
CA PHE A 270 2.52 -17.66 6.45
C PHE A 270 3.82 -18.48 6.33
N PRO A 271 4.67 -18.47 7.38
CA PRO A 271 5.98 -19.12 7.35
C PRO A 271 5.86 -20.65 7.43
N ASP A 272 6.67 -21.36 6.64
CA ASP A 272 6.75 -22.83 6.58
C ASP A 272 6.83 -23.53 7.95
#